data_AF-A0A6C0IH22-F1
#
_entry.id   AF-A0A6C0IH22-F1
#
_cell.length_a   1.000
_cell.length_b   1.000
_cell.length_c   1.000
_cell.angle_alpha   90.00
_cell.angle_beta   90.00
_cell.angle_gamma   90.00
#
_symmetry.space_group_name_H-M   'P 1'
#
loop_
_entity.id
_entity.type
_entity.pdbx_description
1 polymer ?
#
loop_
_entity_poly.entity_id
_entity_poly.type
_entity_poly.pdbx_seq_one_letter_code
_entity_poly.pdbx_strand_id
1 'polypeptide(L)'
;MLISKENKKQFYNWAVKLLKKLNIEDKSLGFVIKAIHFNIPAFLMLFMVYGSKTLNILIVLYLLSILALFYLFDGCFLTKIEKKIDGDDLTIIDPLLEFCNIDKTHENRFKISIYIFFTYFSIILFVFYLRFYSSYESTNFFDNYFDLIGYAFKYYVLSMFTTLESDNKLI
;
A
#
# COMPACT_ATOMS: atom_id res chain seq x y z
N MET A 1 -7.12 -26.59 -0.57
CA MET A 1 -6.50 -25.41 -1.21
C MET A 1 -7.21 -25.21 -2.55
N LEU A 2 -7.90 -24.09 -2.77
CA LEU A 2 -8.81 -23.90 -3.92
C LEU A 2 -8.11 -23.88 -5.30
N ILE A 3 -6.78 -23.67 -5.34
CA ILE A 3 -5.96 -23.69 -6.55
C ILE A 3 -4.71 -24.53 -6.30
N SER A 4 -4.30 -25.34 -7.28
CA SER A 4 -3.11 -26.18 -7.22
C SER A 4 -1.81 -25.34 -7.15
N LYS A 5 -0.75 -25.90 -6.54
CA LYS A 5 0.56 -25.24 -6.49
C LYS A 5 1.10 -24.92 -7.89
N GLU A 6 0.85 -25.80 -8.85
CA GLU A 6 1.29 -25.63 -10.23
C GLU A 6 0.57 -24.44 -10.92
N ASN A 7 -0.74 -24.33 -10.75
CA ASN A 7 -1.50 -23.21 -11.32
C ASN A 7 -1.04 -21.86 -10.75
N LYS A 8 -0.74 -21.81 -9.43
CA LYS A 8 -0.16 -20.61 -8.81
C LYS A 8 1.18 -20.26 -9.43
N LYS A 9 2.06 -21.26 -9.59
CA LYS A 9 3.38 -21.08 -10.22
C LYS A 9 3.27 -20.57 -11.65
N GLN A 10 2.35 -21.11 -12.44
CA GLN A 10 2.08 -20.64 -13.80
C GLN A 10 1.60 -19.19 -13.82
N PHE A 11 0.69 -18.81 -12.92
CA PHE A 11 0.24 -17.42 -12.80
C PHE A 11 1.38 -16.45 -12.49
N TYR A 12 2.24 -16.77 -11.50
CA TYR A 12 3.39 -15.92 -11.18
C TYR A 12 4.38 -15.83 -12.35
N ASN A 13 4.64 -16.95 -13.04
CA ASN A 13 5.51 -16.97 -14.21
C ASN A 13 4.97 -16.07 -15.32
N TRP A 14 3.67 -16.11 -15.56
CA TRP A 14 3.00 -15.26 -16.54
C TRP A 14 3.11 -13.77 -16.16
N ALA A 15 2.82 -13.42 -14.90
CA ALA A 15 2.93 -12.04 -14.42
C ALA A 15 4.36 -11.50 -14.54
N VAL A 16 5.36 -12.28 -14.12
CA VAL A 16 6.78 -11.90 -14.26
C VAL A 16 7.16 -11.74 -15.73
N LYS A 17 6.74 -12.64 -16.62
CA LYS A 17 7.00 -12.53 -18.06
C LYS A 17 6.44 -11.24 -18.66
N LEU A 18 5.26 -10.79 -18.22
CA LEU A 18 4.70 -9.52 -18.66
C LEU A 18 5.54 -8.33 -18.19
N LEU A 19 5.93 -8.33 -16.92
CA LEU A 19 6.74 -7.25 -16.34
C LEU A 19 8.14 -7.16 -16.99
N LYS A 20 8.75 -8.30 -17.33
CA LYS A 20 10.04 -8.34 -18.04
C LYS A 20 10.02 -7.71 -19.43
N LYS A 21 8.84 -7.53 -20.05
CA LYS A 21 8.72 -6.84 -21.34
C LYS A 21 9.04 -5.34 -21.25
N LEU A 22 9.07 -4.77 -20.04
CA LEU A 22 9.38 -3.36 -19.82
C LEU A 22 10.86 -3.02 -20.06
N ASN A 23 11.74 -4.03 -20.19
CA ASN A 23 13.18 -3.86 -20.40
C ASN A 23 13.87 -3.00 -19.31
N ILE A 24 13.38 -3.13 -18.08
CA ILE A 24 13.95 -2.50 -16.87
C ILE A 24 14.79 -3.55 -16.15
N GLU A 25 15.94 -3.13 -15.60
CA GLU A 25 16.78 -3.99 -14.76
C GLU A 25 15.98 -4.57 -13.57
N ASP A 26 16.21 -5.84 -13.28
CA ASP A 26 15.54 -6.63 -12.23
C ASP A 26 15.45 -5.91 -10.88
N LYS A 27 16.56 -5.36 -10.38
CA LYS A 27 16.59 -4.63 -9.12
C LYS A 27 15.71 -3.38 -9.15
N SER A 28 15.82 -2.60 -10.22
CA SER A 28 15.03 -1.38 -10.42
C SER A 28 13.54 -1.70 -10.54
N LEU A 29 13.19 -2.77 -11.26
CA LEU A 29 11.81 -3.22 -11.42
C LEU A 29 11.21 -3.73 -10.09
N GLY A 30 11.97 -4.51 -9.32
CA GLY A 30 11.57 -4.94 -7.99
C GLY A 30 11.30 -3.76 -7.06
N PHE A 31 12.19 -2.77 -7.05
CA PHE A 31 12.02 -1.54 -6.29
C PHE A 31 10.75 -0.76 -6.70
N VAL A 32 10.51 -0.59 -7.99
CA VAL A 32 9.31 0.09 -8.50
C VAL A 32 8.03 -0.62 -8.05
N ILE A 33 7.99 -1.95 -8.11
CA ILE A 33 6.82 -2.74 -7.68
C ILE A 33 6.60 -2.58 -6.17
N LYS A 34 7.66 -2.65 -5.35
CA LYS A 34 7.58 -2.41 -3.90
C LYS A 34 7.06 -1.01 -3.59
N ALA A 35 7.54 0.01 -4.31
CA ALA A 35 7.08 1.39 -4.15
C ALA A 35 5.58 1.53 -4.50
N ILE A 36 5.13 0.95 -5.61
CA ILE A 36 3.71 0.95 -5.99
C ILE A 36 2.88 0.23 -4.93
N HIS A 37 3.29 -0.95 -4.51
CA HIS A 37 2.59 -1.76 -3.51
C HIS A 37 2.45 -1.03 -2.17
N PHE A 38 3.49 -0.32 -1.74
CA PHE A 38 3.45 0.50 -0.53
C PHE A 38 2.51 1.72 -0.65
N ASN A 39 2.45 2.35 -1.83
CA ASN A 39 1.69 3.58 -2.04
C ASN A 39 0.21 3.38 -2.40
N ILE A 40 -0.18 2.22 -2.98
CA ILE A 40 -1.58 1.94 -3.35
C ILE A 40 -2.56 2.21 -2.19
N PRO A 41 -2.33 1.74 -0.94
CA PRO A 41 -3.23 2.04 0.18
C PRO A 41 -3.46 3.54 0.40
N ALA A 42 -2.42 4.37 0.28
CA ALA A 42 -2.52 5.81 0.43
C ALA A 42 -3.36 6.45 -0.69
N PHE A 43 -3.14 6.03 -1.94
CA PHE A 43 -3.96 6.50 -3.07
C PHE A 43 -5.43 6.09 -2.96
N LEU A 44 -5.70 4.87 -2.50
CA LEU A 44 -7.08 4.43 -2.24
C LEU A 44 -7.73 5.29 -1.15
N MET A 45 -7.01 5.66 -0.10
CA MET A 45 -7.51 6.56 0.94
C MET A 45 -7.87 7.94 0.36
N LEU A 46 -7.02 8.51 -0.49
CA LEU A 46 -7.30 9.77 -1.19
C LEU A 46 -8.56 9.66 -2.04
N PHE A 47 -8.71 8.58 -2.82
CA PHE A 47 -9.93 8.38 -3.61
C PHE A 47 -11.16 8.17 -2.73
N MET A 48 -11.05 7.52 -1.57
CA MET A 48 -12.18 7.39 -0.65
C MET A 48 -12.68 8.76 -0.15
N VAL A 49 -11.77 9.71 0.04
CA VAL A 49 -12.10 11.05 0.49
C VAL A 49 -12.70 11.89 -0.64
N TYR A 50 -12.08 11.91 -1.82
CA TYR A 50 -12.44 12.85 -2.90
C TYR A 50 -13.30 12.25 -4.02
N GLY A 51 -13.33 10.92 -4.14
CA GLY A 51 -13.98 10.19 -5.24
C GLY A 51 -15.50 10.23 -5.22
N SER A 52 -16.17 9.80 -6.27
CA SER A 52 -17.64 9.66 -6.23
C SER A 52 -18.07 8.46 -5.35
N LYS A 53 -19.34 8.41 -4.93
CA LYS A 53 -19.88 7.24 -4.20
C LYS A 53 -19.66 5.94 -4.98
N THR A 54 -19.87 5.97 -6.29
CA THR A 54 -19.64 4.82 -7.18
C THR A 54 -18.18 4.38 -7.16
N LEU A 55 -17.22 5.31 -7.27
CA LEU A 55 -15.80 5.00 -7.20
C LEU A 55 -15.44 4.33 -5.86
N ASN A 56 -15.97 4.85 -4.76
CA ASN A 56 -15.70 4.30 -3.44
C ASN A 56 -16.28 2.89 -3.24
N ILE A 57 -17.46 2.61 -3.79
CA ILE A 57 -18.03 1.25 -3.80
C ILE A 57 -17.10 0.31 -4.58
N LEU A 58 -16.58 0.74 -5.73
CA LEU A 58 -15.62 -0.04 -6.51
C LEU A 58 -14.32 -0.28 -5.73
N ILE A 59 -13.84 0.69 -4.96
CA ILE A 59 -12.65 0.53 -4.09
C ILE A 59 -12.91 -0.53 -3.02
N VAL A 60 -14.07 -0.53 -2.37
CA VAL A 60 -14.42 -1.55 -1.37
C VAL A 60 -14.45 -2.94 -2.01
N LEU A 61 -15.10 -3.09 -3.17
CA LEU A 61 -15.11 -4.36 -3.92
C LEU A 61 -13.71 -4.81 -4.33
N TYR A 62 -12.87 -3.87 -4.78
CA TYR A 62 -11.47 -4.12 -5.10
C TYR A 62 -10.71 -4.65 -3.88
N LEU A 63 -10.83 -4.03 -2.70
CA LEU A 63 -10.17 -4.49 -1.48
C LEU A 63 -10.62 -5.89 -1.04
N LEU A 64 -11.92 -6.20 -1.17
CA LEU A 64 -12.44 -7.55 -0.92
C LEU A 64 -11.83 -8.57 -1.90
N SER A 65 -11.66 -8.20 -3.16
CA SER A 65 -10.98 -9.06 -4.15
C SER A 65 -9.50 -9.29 -3.80
N ILE A 66 -8.79 -8.27 -3.29
CA ILE A 66 -7.41 -8.39 -2.84
C ILE A 66 -7.31 -9.33 -1.63
N LEU A 67 -8.24 -9.24 -0.68
CA LEU A 67 -8.29 -10.16 0.45
C LEU A 67 -8.50 -11.61 0.00
N ALA A 68 -9.44 -11.83 -0.92
CA ALA A 68 -9.68 -13.15 -1.49
C ALA A 68 -8.43 -13.71 -2.17
N LEU A 69 -7.74 -12.88 -2.98
CA LEU A 69 -6.47 -13.25 -3.61
C LEU A 69 -5.37 -13.54 -2.57
N PHE A 70 -5.29 -12.77 -1.50
CA PHE A 70 -4.30 -12.98 -0.43
C PHE A 70 -4.42 -14.37 0.20
N TYR A 71 -5.64 -14.80 0.55
CA TYR A 71 -5.87 -16.16 1.06
C TYR A 71 -5.66 -17.23 -0.03
N LEU A 72 -6.12 -16.96 -1.25
CA LEU A 72 -5.98 -17.88 -2.37
C LEU A 72 -4.51 -18.20 -2.67
N PHE A 73 -3.66 -17.17 -2.63
CA PHE A 73 -2.24 -17.27 -2.94
C PHE A 73 -1.36 -17.55 -1.72
N ASP A 74 -1.89 -17.61 -0.50
CA ASP A 74 -1.13 -17.82 0.74
C ASP A 74 -0.11 -16.70 0.99
N GLY A 75 -0.64 -15.46 1.05
CA GLY A 75 0.11 -14.23 1.22
C GLY A 75 -0.06 -13.25 0.04
N CYS A 76 0.57 -12.07 0.14
CA CYS A 76 0.47 -11.05 -0.90
C CYS A 76 1.11 -11.52 -2.20
N PHE A 77 0.34 -11.51 -3.28
CA PHE A 77 0.83 -11.94 -4.59
C PHE A 77 1.92 -11.01 -5.13
N LEU A 78 1.84 -9.69 -4.85
CA LEU A 78 2.86 -8.71 -5.25
C LEU A 78 4.19 -9.01 -4.59
N THR A 79 4.21 -9.30 -3.29
CA THR A 79 5.44 -9.71 -2.59
C THR A 79 6.08 -10.95 -3.21
N LYS A 80 5.31 -11.90 -3.71
CA LYS A 80 5.86 -13.09 -4.40
C LYS A 80 6.43 -12.76 -5.76
N ILE A 81 5.87 -11.76 -6.45
CA ILE A 81 6.40 -11.25 -7.72
C ILE A 81 7.69 -10.47 -7.46
N GLU A 82 7.72 -9.58 -6.46
CA GLU A 82 8.88 -8.81 -6.02
C GLU A 82 10.08 -9.73 -5.80
N LYS A 83 9.94 -10.69 -4.86
CA LYS A 83 10.99 -11.68 -4.52
C LYS A 83 11.49 -12.47 -5.72
N LYS A 84 10.64 -12.70 -6.71
CA LYS A 84 10.98 -13.46 -7.91
C LYS A 84 11.71 -12.62 -8.95
N ILE A 85 11.50 -11.32 -8.95
CA ILE A 85 12.11 -10.39 -9.90
C ILE A 85 13.48 -9.95 -9.40
N ASP A 86 13.59 -9.45 -8.17
CA ASP A 86 14.84 -8.89 -7.64
C ASP A 86 15.69 -9.89 -6.83
N GLY A 87 15.09 -11.02 -6.42
CA GLY A 87 15.75 -12.03 -5.59
C GLY A 87 15.93 -11.62 -4.12
N ASP A 88 15.38 -10.47 -3.71
CA ASP A 88 15.50 -9.94 -2.36
C ASP A 88 14.41 -10.52 -1.46
N ASP A 89 14.77 -10.97 -0.25
CA ASP A 89 13.79 -11.49 0.71
C ASP A 89 13.07 -10.37 1.48
N LEU A 90 13.57 -9.13 1.40
CA LEU A 90 13.02 -7.99 2.12
C LEU A 90 11.64 -7.61 1.59
N THR A 91 10.66 -7.63 2.49
CA THR A 91 9.27 -7.25 2.22
C THR A 91 8.93 -5.91 2.84
N ILE A 92 7.85 -5.28 2.36
CA ILE A 92 7.33 -4.01 2.89
C ILE A 92 6.98 -4.09 4.39
N ILE A 93 6.71 -5.29 4.90
CA ILE A 93 6.33 -5.52 6.30
C ILE A 93 7.56 -5.70 7.20
N ASP A 94 8.73 -6.00 6.62
CA ASP A 94 9.92 -6.32 7.42
C ASP A 94 10.40 -5.16 8.30
N PRO A 95 10.39 -3.89 7.86
CA PRO A 95 10.73 -2.77 8.75
C PRO A 95 9.82 -2.68 9.98
N LEU A 96 8.53 -3.02 9.83
CA LEU A 96 7.59 -3.02 10.95
C LEU A 96 7.87 -4.19 11.92
N LEU A 97 8.22 -5.37 11.39
CA LEU A 97 8.63 -6.51 12.21
C LEU A 97 9.91 -6.21 12.99
N GLU A 98 10.91 -5.60 12.33
CA GLU A 98 12.17 -5.19 12.95
C GLU A 98 11.95 -4.14 14.04
N PHE A 99 11.13 -3.12 13.76
CA PHE A 99 10.77 -2.09 14.74
C PHE A 99 10.11 -2.68 16.00
N CYS A 100 9.26 -3.70 15.82
CA CYS A 100 8.58 -4.39 16.91
C CYS A 100 9.41 -5.54 17.52
N ASN A 101 10.64 -5.78 17.05
CA ASN A 101 11.49 -6.91 17.44
C ASN A 101 10.80 -8.29 17.30
N ILE A 102 10.08 -8.48 16.18
CA ILE A 102 9.38 -9.71 15.82
C ILE A 102 10.15 -10.44 14.70
N ASP A 103 10.26 -11.77 14.80
CA ASP A 103 10.97 -12.57 13.79
C ASP A 103 10.33 -12.48 12.40
N LYS A 104 11.17 -12.38 11.36
CA LYS A 104 10.78 -12.28 9.94
C LYS A 104 10.35 -13.61 9.31
N THR A 105 9.52 -14.38 10.02
CA THR A 105 8.97 -15.65 9.51
C THR A 105 7.82 -15.42 8.54
N HIS A 106 7.53 -16.41 7.68
CA HIS A 106 6.35 -16.37 6.78
C HIS A 106 5.05 -16.22 7.57
N GLU A 107 4.92 -16.91 8.71
CA GLU A 107 3.74 -16.84 9.58
C GLU A 107 3.55 -15.43 10.16
N ASN A 108 4.61 -14.80 10.67
CA ASN A 108 4.53 -13.44 11.21
C ASN A 108 4.22 -12.42 10.12
N ARG A 109 4.88 -12.51 8.96
CA ARG A 109 4.59 -11.66 7.79
C ARG A 109 3.12 -11.81 7.36
N PHE A 110 2.58 -13.02 7.36
CA PHE A 110 1.17 -13.29 7.02
C PHE A 110 0.20 -12.70 8.04
N LYS A 111 0.41 -12.93 9.34
CA LYS A 111 -0.43 -12.40 10.43
C LYS A 111 -0.45 -10.87 10.44
N ILE A 112 0.72 -10.25 10.34
CA ILE A 112 0.84 -8.79 10.34
C ILE A 112 0.21 -8.19 9.07
N SER A 113 0.36 -8.83 7.90
CA SER A 113 -0.35 -8.40 6.67
C SER A 113 -1.87 -8.33 6.89
N ILE A 114 -2.44 -9.35 7.52
CA ILE A 114 -3.88 -9.42 7.82
C ILE A 114 -4.27 -8.30 8.78
N TYR A 115 -3.51 -8.10 9.85
CA TYR A 115 -3.77 -7.04 10.82
C TYR A 115 -3.76 -5.66 10.15
N ILE A 116 -2.75 -5.37 9.34
CA ILE A 116 -2.65 -4.13 8.56
C ILE A 116 -3.85 -3.98 7.64
N PHE A 117 -4.20 -5.03 6.88
CA PHE A 117 -5.35 -4.99 5.97
C PHE A 117 -6.65 -4.63 6.70
N PHE A 118 -6.97 -5.30 7.82
CA PHE A 118 -8.20 -5.02 8.56
C PHE A 118 -8.22 -3.64 9.21
N THR A 119 -7.07 -3.14 9.66
CA THR A 119 -6.96 -1.76 10.15
C THR A 119 -7.29 -0.76 9.03
N TYR A 120 -6.65 -0.88 7.87
CA TYR A 120 -6.93 0.00 6.73
C TYR A 120 -8.37 -0.14 6.22
N PHE A 121 -8.88 -1.36 6.12
CA PHE A 121 -10.23 -1.64 5.67
C PHE A 121 -11.29 -1.02 6.62
N SER A 122 -11.07 -1.12 7.94
CA SER A 122 -11.96 -0.49 8.93
C SER A 122 -11.96 1.04 8.81
N ILE A 123 -10.78 1.66 8.63
CA ILE A 123 -10.68 3.11 8.39
C ILE A 123 -11.44 3.50 7.12
N ILE A 124 -11.27 2.74 6.03
CA ILE A 124 -11.96 2.99 4.75
C ILE A 124 -13.48 2.91 4.89
N LEU A 125 -14.01 1.89 5.58
CA LEU A 125 -15.44 1.76 5.84
C LEU A 125 -15.96 2.91 6.71
N PHE A 126 -15.18 3.32 7.71
CA PHE A 126 -15.52 4.47 8.56
C PHE A 126 -15.59 5.77 7.76
N VAL A 127 -14.59 6.06 6.93
CA VAL A 127 -14.57 7.22 6.01
C VAL A 127 -15.76 7.18 5.04
N PHE A 128 -16.06 6.01 4.46
CA PHE A 128 -17.20 5.83 3.57
C PHE A 128 -18.53 6.16 4.25
N TYR A 129 -18.72 5.66 5.48
CA TYR A 129 -19.93 5.91 6.27
C TYR A 129 -20.09 7.40 6.61
N LEU A 130 -19.03 8.02 7.13
CA LEU A 130 -19.04 9.45 7.47
C LEU A 130 -19.39 10.32 6.27
N ARG A 131 -18.89 9.98 5.09
CA ARG A 131 -19.04 10.82 3.90
C ARG A 131 -20.41 10.72 3.22
N PHE A 132 -21.03 9.54 3.21
CA PHE A 132 -22.25 9.32 2.43
C PHE A 132 -23.50 8.99 3.25
N TYR A 133 -23.37 8.72 4.54
CA TYR A 133 -24.48 8.24 5.37
C TYR A 133 -24.63 9.01 6.68
N SER A 134 -23.57 9.61 7.22
CA SER A 134 -23.69 10.47 8.39
C SER A 134 -24.37 11.80 8.01
N SER A 135 -25.40 12.20 8.78
CA SER A 135 -26.02 13.53 8.70
C SER A 135 -25.13 14.66 9.25
N TYR A 136 -23.94 14.31 9.75
CA TYR A 136 -22.89 15.26 10.09
C TYR A 136 -22.47 15.99 8.81
N GLU A 137 -22.37 17.32 8.83
CA GLU A 137 -21.79 18.10 7.72
C GLU A 137 -20.33 17.67 7.50
N SER A 138 -20.16 16.59 6.74
CA SER A 138 -18.89 15.86 6.59
C SER A 138 -17.84 16.67 5.85
N THR A 139 -18.26 17.70 5.11
CA THR A 139 -17.39 18.73 4.54
C THR A 139 -16.51 19.36 5.61
N ASN A 140 -17.08 19.84 6.72
CA ASN A 140 -16.31 20.56 7.74
C ASN A 140 -15.27 19.68 8.46
N PHE A 141 -15.50 18.38 8.64
CA PHE A 141 -14.52 17.49 9.30
C PHE A 141 -13.33 17.19 8.39
N PHE A 142 -13.59 16.83 7.13
CA PHE A 142 -12.52 16.54 6.19
C PHE A 142 -11.76 17.82 5.82
N ASP A 143 -12.45 18.94 5.61
CA ASP A 143 -11.81 20.23 5.30
C ASP A 143 -10.82 20.62 6.42
N ASN A 144 -11.22 20.54 7.70
CA ASN A 144 -10.33 20.83 8.83
C ASN A 144 -9.16 19.82 8.97
N TYR A 145 -9.40 18.52 8.71
CA TYR A 145 -8.36 17.49 8.78
C TYR A 145 -7.34 17.64 7.65
N PHE A 146 -7.79 17.97 6.43
CA PHE A 146 -6.92 18.19 5.29
C PHE A 146 -6.21 19.53 5.33
N ASP A 147 -6.82 20.56 5.91
CA ASP A 147 -6.09 21.79 6.25
C ASP A 147 -4.93 21.47 7.18
N LEU A 148 -5.16 20.68 8.23
CA LEU A 148 -4.10 20.27 9.17
C LEU A 148 -2.98 19.46 8.46
N ILE A 149 -3.34 18.50 7.61
CA ILE A 149 -2.35 17.74 6.81
C ILE A 149 -1.63 18.66 5.82
N GLY A 150 -2.35 19.57 5.16
CA GLY A 150 -1.80 20.53 4.20
C GLY A 150 -0.82 21.48 4.88
N TYR A 151 -1.14 21.97 6.08
CA TYR A 151 -0.21 22.73 6.92
C TYR A 151 1.00 21.88 7.29
N ALA A 152 0.81 20.66 7.79
CA ALA A 152 1.92 19.77 8.15
C ALA A 152 2.85 19.49 6.96
N PHE A 153 2.29 19.23 5.78
CA PHE A 153 3.04 19.02 4.55
C PHE A 153 3.78 20.29 4.10
N LYS A 154 3.13 21.46 4.15
CA LYS A 154 3.77 22.75 3.87
C LYS A 154 4.97 22.99 4.78
N TYR A 155 4.83 22.73 6.09
CA TYR A 155 5.93 22.87 7.05
C TYR A 155 7.04 21.84 6.84
N TYR A 156 6.70 20.60 6.48
CA TYR A 156 7.68 19.56 6.14
C TYR A 156 8.49 19.91 4.88
N VAL A 157 7.82 20.43 3.85
CA VAL A 157 8.49 20.88 2.63
C VAL A 157 9.35 22.12 2.90
N LEU A 158 8.84 23.11 3.65
CA LEU A 158 9.64 24.27 4.06
C LEU A 158 10.87 23.84 4.88
N SER A 159 10.71 22.90 5.82
CA SER A 159 11.83 22.45 6.64
C SER A 159 12.90 21.79 5.78
N MET A 160 12.53 20.93 4.83
CA MET A 160 13.46 20.35 3.85
C MET A 160 14.24 21.42 3.06
N PHE A 161 13.58 22.48 2.59
CA PHE A 161 14.27 23.55 1.86
C PHE A 161 15.21 24.36 2.75
N THR A 162 14.83 24.62 4.02
CA THR A 162 15.72 25.32 4.96
C THR A 162 16.96 24.51 5.33
N THR A 163 16.87 23.18 5.39
CA THR A 163 18.05 22.31 5.62
C THR A 163 18.96 22.27 4.40
N LEU A 164 18.39 22.24 3.19
CA LEU A 164 19.18 22.27 1.96
C LEU A 164 19.90 23.62 1.74
N GLU A 165 19.30 24.72 2.22
CA GLU A 165 19.90 26.06 2.14
C GLU A 165 20.96 26.31 3.22
N SER A 166 20.91 25.60 4.36
CA SER A 166 21.99 25.60 5.36
C SER A 166 23.20 24.79 4.92
N ASP A 167 22.99 23.71 4.16
CA ASP A 167 24.07 22.84 3.69
C ASP A 167 24.82 23.40 2.46
N ASN A 168 24.16 24.27 1.68
CA ASN A 168 24.77 24.98 0.54
C ASN A 168 25.55 26.26 0.91
N LYS A 169 25.68 26.58 2.21
CA LYS A 169 26.49 27.72 2.71
C LYS A 169 27.85 27.30 3.29
N LEU A 170 28.27 26.05 3.08
CA LEU A 170 29.54 25.49 3.56
C LEU A 170 30.50 25.04 2.45
N ILE A 171 30.41 25.64 1.25
CA ILE A 171 31.46 25.57 0.22
C ILE A 171 32.01 26.97 -0.04
#